data_AF-A0A946DBC6-F1
#
_entry.id   AF-A0A946DBC6-F1
#
_cell.length_a   1.000
_cell.length_b   1.000
_cell.length_c   1.000
_cell.angle_alpha   90.00
_cell.angle_beta   90.00
_cell.angle_gamma   90.00
#
_symmetry.space_group_name_H-M   'P 1'
#
loop_
_entity.id
_entity.type
_entity.pdbx_description
1 polymer ?
#
loop_
_entity_poly.entity_id
_entity_poly.type
_entity_poly.pdbx_seq_one_letter_code
_entity_poly.pdbx_strand_id
1 'polypeptide(L)'
;NNTIQIDEIMQTSQNGIFAAGDAVPSQRSVTTALGHGKKAARTINAWLQGQTWQPVPQDEVASFDKMEPWYYSDAPRTAQPYLEAVRRKSGFAEVVGDLDLDSAKYEARRCMSCGNCFECDNCYGICPDNAITKLGVGKGFEFKYDYCKGCGMCEAECPCGAIAMIAEDI
;
A
#
# COMPACT_ATOMS: atom_id res chain seq x y z
N ASN A 1 13.95 3.98 27.96
CA ASN A 1 14.30 4.16 26.53
C ASN A 1 14.44 5.64 26.22
N ASN A 2 15.53 6.01 25.56
CA ASN A 2 15.92 7.40 25.30
C ASN A 2 15.19 7.97 24.05
N THR A 3 13.85 7.95 24.06
CA THR A 3 12.98 8.35 22.92
C THR A 3 12.17 9.60 23.26
N ILE A 4 11.90 10.43 22.25
CA ILE A 4 11.13 11.67 22.35
C ILE A 4 9.64 11.32 22.49
N GLN A 5 9.00 11.75 23.56
CA GLN A 5 7.56 11.55 23.76
C GLN A 5 6.76 12.47 22.81
N ILE A 6 5.71 11.90 22.24
CA ILE A 6 4.82 12.57 21.29
C ILE A 6 3.37 12.26 21.63
N ASP A 7 2.46 13.11 21.17
CA ASP A 7 1.02 12.86 21.17
C ASP A 7 0.56 12.16 19.88
N GLU A 8 -0.76 12.04 19.71
CA GLU A 8 -1.38 11.40 18.55
C GLU A 8 -1.13 12.15 17.23
N ILE A 9 -0.80 13.43 17.25
CA ILE A 9 -0.50 14.25 16.06
C ILE A 9 1.02 14.39 15.82
N MET A 10 1.83 13.55 16.46
CA MET A 10 3.30 13.53 16.36
C MET A 10 3.97 14.77 16.98
N GLN A 11 3.26 15.52 17.81
CA GLN A 11 3.77 16.72 18.47
C GLN A 11 4.38 16.37 19.84
N THR A 12 5.50 16.99 20.17
CA THR A 12 6.15 16.83 21.46
C THR A 12 5.47 17.68 22.54
N SER A 13 5.96 17.62 23.78
CA SER A 13 5.52 18.52 24.85
C SER A 13 5.82 20.00 24.58
N GLN A 14 6.72 20.32 23.64
CA GLN A 14 7.00 21.67 23.20
C GLN A 14 6.09 22.06 22.03
N ASN A 15 5.41 23.19 22.15
CA ASN A 15 4.47 23.63 21.14
C ASN A 15 5.16 23.93 19.80
N GLY A 16 4.62 23.42 18.69
CA GLY A 16 5.19 23.59 17.35
C GLY A 16 6.40 22.71 17.04
N ILE A 17 6.82 21.82 17.95
CA ILE A 17 7.91 20.86 17.73
C ILE A 17 7.34 19.45 17.56
N PHE A 18 7.67 18.81 16.43
CA PHE A 18 7.18 17.49 16.04
C PHE A 18 8.34 16.49 15.93
N ALA A 19 8.07 15.21 16.19
CA ALA A 19 9.04 14.13 16.07
C ALA A 19 8.42 12.89 15.41
N ALA A 20 9.24 12.15 14.65
CA ALA A 20 8.81 11.00 13.85
C ALA A 20 9.95 9.96 13.73
N GLY A 21 9.63 8.78 13.18
CA GLY A 21 10.61 7.71 12.96
C GLY A 21 11.17 7.09 14.24
N ASP A 22 12.41 6.61 14.19
CA ASP A 22 13.03 5.84 15.29
C ASP A 22 13.31 6.67 16.56
N ALA A 23 13.20 8.00 16.47
CA ALA A 23 13.36 8.90 17.60
C ALA A 23 12.18 8.86 18.59
N VAL A 24 11.01 8.34 18.17
CA VAL A 24 9.79 8.27 19.00
C VAL A 24 9.49 6.84 19.45
N PRO A 25 8.66 6.63 20.49
CA PRO A 25 8.27 5.30 20.97
C PRO A 25 7.47 4.53 19.90
N SER A 26 8.17 3.75 19.07
CA SER A 26 7.53 3.03 17.97
C SER A 26 8.31 1.81 17.52
N GLN A 27 7.68 1.01 16.66
CA GLN A 27 8.36 -0.06 15.96
C GLN A 27 9.41 0.53 15.04
N ARG A 28 10.66 0.09 15.19
CA ARG A 28 11.82 0.63 14.44
C ARG A 28 11.97 -0.04 13.09
N SER A 29 10.91 0.03 12.30
CA SER A 29 10.88 -0.48 10.93
C SER A 29 10.87 0.69 9.95
N VAL A 30 11.40 0.46 8.76
CA VAL A 30 11.40 1.48 7.69
C VAL A 30 9.97 1.90 7.34
N THR A 31 9.02 0.96 7.30
CA THR A 31 7.61 1.25 6.97
C THR A 31 6.94 2.09 8.05
N THR A 32 7.19 1.81 9.33
CA THR A 32 6.72 2.64 10.45
C THR A 32 7.30 4.05 10.36
N ALA A 33 8.60 4.18 10.10
CA ALA A 33 9.25 5.49 9.98
C ALA A 33 8.70 6.33 8.81
N LEU A 34 8.44 5.71 7.65
CA LEU A 34 7.78 6.34 6.51
C LEU A 34 6.36 6.80 6.86
N GLY A 35 5.58 5.94 7.52
CA GLY A 35 4.23 6.25 8.00
C GLY A 35 4.23 7.45 8.96
N HIS A 36 5.17 7.48 9.90
CA HIS A 36 5.38 8.60 10.82
C HIS A 36 5.73 9.89 10.07
N GLY A 37 6.66 9.84 9.11
CA GLY A 37 7.02 11.00 8.31
C GLY A 37 5.81 11.58 7.56
N LYS A 38 5.01 10.72 6.92
CA LYS A 38 3.78 11.14 6.22
C LYS A 38 2.75 11.74 7.18
N LYS A 39 2.58 11.16 8.37
CA LYS A 39 1.65 11.67 9.38
C LYS A 39 2.13 13.01 9.95
N ALA A 40 3.40 13.11 10.33
CA ALA A 40 4.01 14.35 10.82
C ALA A 40 3.92 15.48 9.79
N ALA A 41 4.17 15.20 8.50
CA ALA A 41 4.03 16.21 7.45
C ALA A 41 2.59 16.75 7.36
N ARG A 42 1.58 15.88 7.47
CA ARG A 42 0.15 16.27 7.45
C ARG A 42 -0.24 17.08 8.69
N THR A 43 0.24 16.68 9.87
CA THR A 43 -0.09 17.37 11.13
C THR A 43 0.62 18.71 11.26
N ILE A 44 1.89 18.80 10.84
CA ILE A 44 2.62 20.07 10.71
C ILE A 44 1.88 21.03 9.78
N ASN A 45 1.43 20.55 8.61
CA ASN A 45 0.68 21.37 7.68
C ASN A 45 -0.64 21.88 8.29
N ALA A 46 -1.41 21.02 8.96
CA ALA A 46 -2.64 21.43 9.64
C ALA A 46 -2.35 22.48 10.74
N TRP A 47 -1.33 22.25 11.56
CA TRP A 47 -0.91 23.17 12.62
C TRP A 47 -0.53 24.56 12.08
N LEU A 48 0.26 24.60 10.99
CA LEU A 48 0.62 25.85 10.31
C LEU A 48 -0.59 26.62 9.76
N GLN A 49 -1.68 25.91 9.46
CA GLN A 49 -2.94 26.49 8.97
C GLN A 49 -3.93 26.82 10.12
N GLY A 50 -3.55 26.58 11.37
CA GLY A 50 -4.46 26.73 12.52
C GLY A 50 -5.61 25.70 12.52
N GLN A 51 -5.42 24.56 11.84
CA GLN A 51 -6.37 23.47 11.74
C GLN A 51 -5.88 22.26 12.53
N THR A 52 -6.82 21.38 12.88
CA THR A 52 -6.51 20.07 13.48
C THR A 52 -6.53 19.01 12.40
N TRP A 53 -5.44 18.25 12.27
CA TRP A 53 -5.42 17.10 11.37
C TRP A 53 -6.41 16.03 11.85
N GLN A 54 -7.22 15.53 10.93
CA GLN A 54 -8.09 14.39 11.20
C GLN A 54 -7.52 13.12 10.57
N PRO A 55 -7.55 11.99 11.29
CA PRO A 55 -7.16 10.70 10.73
C PRO A 55 -8.12 10.32 9.60
N VAL A 56 -7.52 9.99 8.45
CA VAL A 56 -8.25 9.32 7.37
C VAL A 56 -8.44 7.86 7.81
N PRO A 57 -9.63 7.27 7.65
CA PRO A 57 -9.84 5.85 7.84
C PRO A 57 -8.77 5.06 7.08
N GLN A 58 -8.20 4.05 7.74
CA GLN A 58 -7.26 3.16 7.08
C GLN A 58 -8.05 2.04 6.43
N ASP A 59 -7.76 1.78 5.16
CA ASP A 59 -8.23 0.58 4.49
C ASP A 59 -7.67 -0.66 5.19
N GLU A 60 -8.43 -1.75 5.12
CA GLU A 60 -7.96 -3.02 5.64
C GLU A 60 -6.75 -3.51 4.85
N VAL A 61 -5.76 -4.07 5.54
CA VAL A 61 -4.59 -4.65 4.88
C VAL A 61 -5.03 -5.91 4.13
N ALA A 62 -4.72 -5.98 2.83
CA ALA A 62 -4.84 -7.22 2.07
C ALA A 62 -3.77 -8.20 2.56
N SER A 63 -4.18 -9.15 3.40
CA SER A 63 -3.34 -10.27 3.82
C SER A 63 -3.21 -11.28 2.68
N PHE A 64 -2.21 -12.18 2.78
CA PHE A 64 -1.93 -13.14 1.71
C PHE A 64 -3.12 -14.07 1.41
N ASP A 65 -3.91 -14.41 2.43
CA ASP A 65 -5.14 -15.21 2.32
C ASP A 65 -6.28 -14.51 1.56
N LYS A 66 -6.19 -13.19 1.36
CA LYS A 66 -7.13 -12.42 0.54
C LYS A 66 -6.66 -12.23 -0.91
N MET A 67 -5.41 -12.60 -1.20
CA MET A 67 -4.86 -12.52 -2.54
C MET A 67 -5.08 -13.85 -3.26
N GLU A 68 -5.25 -13.79 -4.58
CA GLU A 68 -5.49 -14.97 -5.38
C GLU A 68 -4.26 -15.27 -6.27
N PRO A 69 -3.26 -16.02 -5.77
CA PRO A 69 -1.94 -16.14 -6.39
C PRO A 69 -1.93 -16.90 -7.73
N TRP A 70 -2.93 -17.74 -8.01
CA TRP A 70 -2.90 -18.60 -9.22
C TRP A 70 -2.99 -17.83 -10.54
N TYR A 71 -3.41 -16.56 -10.51
CA TYR A 71 -3.37 -15.68 -11.67
C TYR A 71 -1.96 -15.52 -12.26
N TYR A 72 -0.92 -15.80 -11.48
CA TYR A 72 0.47 -15.75 -11.93
C TYR A 72 1.19 -17.07 -11.64
N SER A 73 2.00 -17.52 -12.59
CA SER A 73 2.84 -18.70 -12.37
C SER A 73 3.91 -18.42 -11.31
N ASP A 74 4.15 -19.42 -10.46
CA ASP A 74 5.34 -19.46 -9.63
C ASP A 74 6.57 -19.41 -10.51
N ALA A 75 7.39 -18.38 -10.31
CA ALA A 75 8.65 -18.21 -11.01
C ALA A 75 9.70 -17.71 -10.03
N PRO A 76 10.95 -18.15 -10.17
CA PRO A 76 12.03 -17.60 -9.38
C PRO A 76 12.17 -16.11 -9.69
N ARG A 77 12.41 -15.32 -8.63
CA ARG A 77 12.74 -13.91 -8.77
C ARG A 77 13.99 -13.74 -9.64
N THR A 78 13.97 -12.77 -10.54
CA THR A 78 15.14 -12.40 -11.33
C THR A 78 16.30 -11.98 -10.40
N ALA A 79 17.46 -12.58 -10.61
CA ALA A 79 18.66 -12.23 -9.86
C ALA A 79 19.19 -10.86 -10.30
N GLN A 80 19.22 -9.90 -9.38
CA GLN A 80 19.87 -8.62 -9.61
C GLN A 80 21.38 -8.73 -9.38
N PRO A 81 22.20 -7.95 -10.11
CA PRO A 81 23.61 -7.81 -9.79
C PRO A 81 23.75 -7.36 -8.34
N TYR A 82 24.63 -8.02 -7.59
CA TYR A 82 24.83 -7.73 -6.18
C TYR A 82 26.31 -7.50 -5.91
N LEU A 83 26.63 -6.38 -5.28
CA LEU A 83 28.02 -6.02 -5.01
C LEU A 83 28.62 -6.96 -3.95
N GLU A 84 29.81 -7.49 -4.20
CA GLU A 84 30.51 -8.34 -3.24
C GLU A 84 30.69 -7.68 -1.88
N ALA A 85 30.49 -8.44 -0.79
CA ALA A 85 30.48 -7.91 0.58
C ALA A 85 31.77 -7.15 0.96
N VAL A 86 32.92 -7.58 0.44
CA VAL A 86 34.21 -6.93 0.66
C VAL A 86 34.24 -5.51 0.07
N ARG A 87 33.57 -5.29 -1.07
CA ARG A 87 33.56 -4.00 -1.79
C ARG A 87 32.56 -3.00 -1.18
N ARG A 88 31.58 -3.46 -0.40
CA ARG A 88 30.59 -2.60 0.27
C ARG A 88 31.17 -1.73 1.39
N LYS A 89 32.38 -2.07 1.87
CA LYS A 89 32.99 -1.41 3.04
C LYS A 89 33.74 -0.13 2.71
N SER A 90 34.09 0.09 1.44
CA SER A 90 35.06 1.11 1.06
C SER A 90 34.49 2.21 0.16
N GLY A 91 33.17 2.35 0.06
CA GLY A 91 32.56 3.42 -0.72
C GLY A 91 31.03 3.45 -0.65
N PHE A 92 30.44 4.28 -1.53
CA PHE A 92 29.00 4.48 -1.64
C PHE A 92 28.43 3.88 -2.94
N ALA A 93 29.14 2.92 -3.53
CA ALA A 93 28.65 2.21 -4.71
C ALA A 93 27.35 1.47 -4.37
N GLU A 94 26.43 1.45 -5.33
CA GLU A 94 25.17 0.76 -5.19
C GLU A 94 25.39 -0.74 -4.91
N VAL A 95 24.67 -1.25 -3.90
CA VAL A 95 24.84 -2.62 -3.43
C VAL A 95 23.97 -3.60 -4.20
N VAL A 96 22.71 -3.22 -4.47
CA VAL A 96 21.75 -3.98 -5.28
C VAL A 96 21.64 -3.24 -6.61
N GLY A 97 22.21 -3.78 -7.67
CA GLY A 97 22.13 -3.18 -8.99
C GLY A 97 20.76 -3.31 -9.63
N ASP A 98 20.57 -2.61 -10.74
CA ASP A 98 19.31 -2.56 -11.48
C ASP A 98 18.92 -3.90 -12.14
N LEU A 99 17.62 -4.04 -12.39
CA LEU A 99 17.11 -4.96 -13.40
C LEU A 99 17.24 -4.29 -14.77
N ASP A 100 17.59 -5.06 -15.80
CA ASP A 100 17.42 -4.57 -17.17
C ASP A 100 15.94 -4.40 -17.50
N LEU A 101 15.65 -3.71 -18.62
CA LEU A 101 14.30 -3.35 -19.00
C LEU A 101 13.37 -4.56 -19.15
N ASP A 102 13.87 -5.67 -19.68
CA ASP A 102 13.05 -6.84 -19.98
C ASP A 102 12.71 -7.59 -18.68
N SER A 103 13.71 -7.77 -17.82
CA SER A 103 13.49 -8.32 -16.48
C SER A 103 12.61 -7.42 -15.61
N ALA A 104 12.78 -6.10 -15.66
CA ALA A 104 11.93 -5.16 -14.91
C ALA A 104 10.46 -5.25 -15.36
N LYS A 105 10.21 -5.30 -16.67
CA LYS A 105 8.85 -5.50 -17.22
C LYS A 105 8.26 -6.85 -16.82
N TYR A 106 9.09 -7.90 -16.81
CA TYR A 106 8.67 -9.23 -16.39
C TYR A 106 8.21 -9.24 -14.93
N GLU A 107 9.02 -8.70 -14.02
CA GLU A 107 8.68 -8.61 -12.59
C GLU A 107 7.46 -7.70 -12.35
N ALA A 108 7.33 -6.60 -13.09
CA ALA A 108 6.18 -5.69 -12.97
C ALA A 108 4.86 -6.35 -13.39
N ARG A 109 4.85 -7.21 -14.41
CA ARG A 109 3.65 -7.88 -14.93
C ARG A 109 3.04 -8.93 -13.98
N ARG A 110 3.82 -9.40 -13.00
CA ARG A 110 3.38 -10.34 -11.95
C ARG A 110 3.08 -9.63 -10.62
N CYS A 111 3.08 -8.30 -10.60
CA CYS A 111 2.83 -7.51 -9.40
C CYS A 111 1.33 -7.50 -9.05
N MET A 112 1.02 -7.80 -7.79
CA MET A 112 -0.33 -7.70 -7.22
C MET A 112 -0.57 -6.38 -6.47
N SER A 113 0.27 -5.37 -6.71
CA SER A 113 0.13 -4.02 -6.14
C SER A 113 -0.03 -3.98 -4.60
N CYS A 114 0.52 -4.98 -3.89
CA CYS A 114 0.47 -5.10 -2.43
C CYS A 114 -0.94 -4.90 -1.81
N GLY A 115 -2.00 -5.33 -2.51
CA GLY A 115 -3.37 -5.14 -2.03
C GLY A 115 -4.16 -4.04 -2.70
N ASN A 116 -3.50 -3.15 -3.44
CA ASN A 116 -4.17 -2.02 -4.09
C ASN A 116 -4.75 -2.44 -5.44
N CYS A 117 -5.95 -1.97 -5.76
CA CYS A 117 -6.50 -2.16 -7.10
C CYS A 117 -5.53 -1.66 -8.17
N PHE A 118 -5.22 -2.50 -9.17
CA PHE A 118 -4.35 -2.17 -10.31
C PHE A 118 -5.11 -2.21 -11.64
N GLU A 119 -6.45 -2.07 -11.59
CA GLU A 119 -7.32 -1.98 -12.78
C GLU A 119 -7.18 -3.17 -13.75
N CYS A 120 -7.03 -4.38 -13.23
CA CYS A 120 -6.92 -5.61 -14.05
C CYS A 120 -8.21 -6.01 -14.78
N ASP A 121 -9.32 -5.32 -14.53
CA ASP A 121 -10.64 -5.58 -15.10
C ASP A 121 -11.29 -6.92 -14.76
N ASN A 122 -10.68 -7.75 -13.90
CA ASN A 122 -11.20 -9.08 -13.63
C ASN A 122 -12.57 -9.04 -12.92
N CYS A 123 -12.74 -8.14 -11.95
CA CYS A 123 -14.03 -7.92 -11.29
C CYS A 123 -15.14 -7.53 -12.28
N TYR A 124 -14.82 -6.66 -13.26
CA TYR A 124 -15.73 -6.25 -14.31
C TYR A 124 -16.12 -7.44 -15.21
N GLY A 125 -15.16 -8.29 -15.58
CA GLY A 125 -15.40 -9.44 -16.45
C GLY A 125 -16.20 -10.58 -15.80
N ILE A 126 -16.02 -10.82 -14.49
CA ILE A 126 -16.64 -11.95 -13.80
C ILE A 126 -18.07 -11.64 -13.29
N CYS A 127 -18.44 -10.36 -13.18
CA CYS A 127 -19.74 -9.99 -12.62
C CYS A 127 -20.91 -10.46 -13.53
N PRO A 128 -21.75 -11.41 -13.10
CA PRO A 128 -22.80 -11.99 -13.94
C PRO A 128 -23.96 -11.01 -14.17
N ASP A 129 -24.15 -10.08 -13.24
CA ASP A 129 -25.22 -9.09 -13.25
C ASP A 129 -24.81 -7.76 -13.91
N ASN A 130 -23.56 -7.66 -14.40
CA ASN A 130 -23.00 -6.43 -14.97
C ASN A 130 -23.14 -5.22 -14.02
N ALA A 131 -22.97 -5.45 -12.72
CA ALA A 131 -23.13 -4.45 -11.67
C ALA A 131 -21.88 -3.56 -11.48
N ILE A 132 -20.85 -3.69 -12.33
CA ILE A 132 -19.57 -2.99 -12.18
C ILE A 132 -19.34 -2.11 -13.40
N THR A 133 -19.00 -0.84 -13.18
CA THR A 133 -18.72 0.12 -14.26
C THR A 133 -17.29 0.63 -14.15
N LYS A 134 -16.56 0.64 -15.28
CA LYS A 134 -15.22 1.23 -15.36
C LYS A 134 -15.31 2.75 -15.39
N LEU A 135 -14.62 3.45 -14.50
CA LEU A 135 -14.65 4.92 -14.41
C LEU A 135 -13.59 5.60 -15.29
N GLY A 136 -12.70 4.82 -15.89
CA GLY A 136 -11.56 5.28 -16.69
C GLY A 136 -10.23 5.10 -15.96
N VAL A 137 -9.13 5.33 -16.68
CA VAL A 137 -7.76 5.08 -16.18
C VAL A 137 -7.48 5.86 -14.90
N GLY A 138 -7.03 5.14 -13.86
CA GLY A 138 -6.70 5.68 -12.54
C GLY A 138 -7.91 6.07 -11.70
N LYS A 139 -9.14 5.74 -12.12
CA LYS A 139 -10.38 6.03 -11.40
C LYS A 139 -11.05 4.77 -10.86
N GLY A 140 -10.56 3.58 -11.20
CA GLY A 140 -11.06 2.31 -10.73
C GLY A 140 -12.48 2.00 -11.23
N PHE A 141 -13.28 1.44 -10.33
CA PHE A 141 -14.58 0.86 -10.65
C PHE A 141 -15.66 1.39 -9.70
N GLU A 142 -16.86 1.57 -10.24
CA GLU A 142 -18.07 1.80 -9.47
C GLU A 142 -18.89 0.51 -9.38
N PHE A 143 -19.33 0.16 -8.18
CA PHE A 143 -20.21 -0.97 -7.91
C PHE A 143 -21.65 -0.45 -7.75
N LYS A 144 -22.54 -0.85 -8.66
CA LYS A 144 -23.95 -0.47 -8.66
C LYS A 144 -24.72 -1.45 -7.78
N TYR A 145 -24.85 -1.10 -6.50
CA TYR A 145 -25.48 -1.97 -5.50
C TYR A 145 -26.92 -2.38 -5.87
N ASP A 146 -27.69 -1.53 -6.55
CA ASP A 146 -29.04 -1.86 -7.04
C ASP A 146 -29.09 -3.10 -7.97
N TYR A 147 -27.99 -3.37 -8.68
CA TYR A 147 -27.85 -4.51 -9.59
C TYR A 147 -27.08 -5.68 -8.95
N CYS A 148 -26.29 -5.41 -7.91
CA CYS A 148 -25.51 -6.42 -7.21
C CYS A 148 -26.42 -7.44 -6.52
N LYS A 149 -26.15 -8.74 -6.73
CA LYS A 149 -26.88 -9.84 -6.07
C LYS A 149 -26.11 -10.47 -4.91
N GLY A 150 -24.97 -9.89 -4.52
CA GLY A 150 -24.19 -10.35 -3.37
C GLY A 150 -23.49 -11.70 -3.57
N CYS A 151 -23.22 -12.12 -4.82
CA CYS A 151 -22.62 -13.43 -5.09
C CYS A 151 -21.15 -13.58 -4.69
N GLY A 152 -20.43 -12.47 -4.43
CA GLY A 152 -19.03 -12.48 -3.97
C GLY A 152 -17.97 -12.83 -5.03
N MET A 153 -18.34 -13.13 -6.27
CA MET A 153 -17.35 -13.53 -7.29
C MET A 153 -16.29 -12.45 -7.58
N CYS A 154 -16.64 -11.17 -7.54
CA CYS A 154 -15.67 -10.09 -7.76
C CYS A 154 -14.63 -9.99 -6.63
N GLU A 155 -15.00 -10.35 -5.39
CA GLU A 155 -14.08 -10.45 -4.26
C GLU A 155 -13.18 -11.67 -4.41
N ALA A 156 -13.80 -12.85 -4.59
CA ALA A 156 -13.09 -14.13 -4.70
C ALA A 156 -12.08 -14.17 -5.85
N GLU A 157 -12.38 -13.45 -6.94
CA GLU A 157 -11.53 -13.40 -8.13
C GLU A 157 -10.61 -12.17 -8.15
N CYS A 158 -10.54 -11.36 -7.09
CA CYS A 158 -9.64 -10.23 -7.06
C CYS A 158 -8.18 -10.71 -6.82
N PRO A 159 -7.26 -10.66 -7.80
CA PRO A 159 -5.91 -11.19 -7.62
C PRO A 159 -5.12 -10.49 -6.51
N CYS A 160 -5.44 -9.23 -6.23
CA CYS A 160 -4.79 -8.44 -5.20
C CYS A 160 -5.59 -8.34 -3.90
N GLY A 161 -6.80 -8.90 -3.80
CA GLY A 161 -7.62 -8.77 -2.60
C GLY A 161 -8.09 -7.34 -2.29
N ALA A 162 -8.28 -6.51 -3.32
CA ALA A 162 -8.68 -5.10 -3.19
C ALA A 162 -10.19 -4.88 -3.02
N ILE A 163 -10.99 -5.96 -2.97
CA ILE A 163 -12.44 -5.93 -2.87
C ILE A 163 -12.81 -6.65 -1.58
N ALA A 164 -13.79 -6.11 -0.84
CA ALA A 164 -14.35 -6.74 0.35
C ALA A 164 -15.87 -6.78 0.22
N MET A 165 -16.47 -7.91 0.59
CA MET A 165 -17.92 -8.01 0.71
C MET A 165 -18.40 -7.32 2.00
N ILE A 166 -19.44 -6.52 1.89
CA ILE A 166 -20.12 -5.88 3.02
C ILE A 166 -21.56 -6.38 3.09
N ALA A 167 -22.09 -6.47 4.32
CA ALA A 167 -23.50 -6.76 4.51
C ALA A 167 -24.34 -5.57 4.04
N GLU A 168 -25.51 -5.85 3.47
CA GLU A 168 -26.49 -4.81 3.16
C GLU A 168 -27.14 -4.33 4.46
N ASP A 169 -27.22 -3.01 4.62
CA ASP A 169 -27.93 -2.39 5.74
C ASP A 169 -29.44 -2.54 5.51
N ILE A 170 -30.14 -3.21 6.44
CA ILE A 170 -31.60 -3.43 6.42
C ILE A 170 -32.31 -2.36 7.25
#